data_AF-A0A4V1XY23-F1
#
_entry.id   AF-A0A4V1XY23-F1
#
_cell.length_a   1.000
_cell.length_b   1.000
_cell.length_c   1.000
_cell.angle_alpha   90.00
_cell.angle_beta   90.00
_cell.angle_gamma   90.00
#
_symmetry.space_group_name_H-M   'P 1'
#
loop_
_entity.id
_entity.type
_entity.pdbx_description
1 polymer ?
#
loop_
_entity_poly.entity_id
_entity_poly.type
_entity_poly.pdbx_seq_one_letter_code
_entity_poly.pdbx_strand_id
1 'polypeptide(L)'
;MATKQEIDVDVLVIGAGPTGLGAAKRLQQTNLASWLIVDSNEIPGGLASTDVTPEGFLFDVGGHVIFSHYKYFDDCINEALPKDSDWYTHQRVSYVRFQDGWVPYPFQNNIAVLDTEERARCLEDLIDAALESRVRAPSDKPKNFDEWNIRNVGHRLNEIFMRPYNFRVWAVPTTKMNATWVGERVAAPDVKLLVRNVVLGKVAGNWGPNATFRFPAHGGTGGIWIAVAKTLEAKKTRFGEHGTVTKVDAEKKKVHLKDGTIVNYGSLISTMAIDHLAESMGDAQLQQMCKPLFYSSTNVIGVGVRGERPGRIGDKCWLYFVEDNCPFYRATIFSNYSPFNQPNKDAKLPTKQLANGKKPASSEAKPGPYWSIMLEVSESSYKPVKHETLLADCIQGLVNTNLLEPEEEIVSTYVRRFDHGYPTPSLERNGALAEALPYLQGKDILSRGRFGAWKYEVGNQDHRHVFPLSIFMQGVEAVDNIIAGGVELTVNNPDLVNTRSNTERRLTQFKGVRNRDESRRNVDQQDAQVINVIPVPKRREALCRRSSGILDGPLGPEQARHEGSVAVGEHQTE
;
A
#
# COMPACT_ATOMS: atom_id res chain seq x y z
N MET A 1 -11.22 -31.15 36.87
CA MET A 1 -11.50 -30.52 35.56
C MET A 1 -11.07 -29.07 35.67
N ALA A 2 -10.34 -28.51 34.70
CA ALA A 2 -10.11 -27.07 34.67
C ALA A 2 -11.42 -26.37 34.29
N THR A 3 -11.84 -25.37 35.05
CA THR A 3 -12.95 -24.49 34.68
C THR A 3 -12.53 -23.68 33.46
N LYS A 4 -13.19 -23.89 32.32
CA LYS A 4 -12.99 -23.05 31.14
C LYS A 4 -13.36 -21.62 31.50
N GLN A 5 -12.46 -20.69 31.28
CA GLN A 5 -12.76 -19.27 31.42
C GLN A 5 -13.66 -18.86 30.25
N GLU A 6 -14.87 -18.38 30.54
CA GLU A 6 -15.66 -17.63 29.56
C GLU A 6 -15.41 -16.12 29.75
N ILE A 7 -15.45 -15.37 28.65
CA ILE A 7 -15.30 -13.91 28.60
C ILE A 7 -16.37 -13.37 27.67
N ASP A 8 -17.19 -12.43 28.12
CA ASP A 8 -18.23 -11.78 27.31
C ASP A 8 -17.77 -10.37 26.87
N VAL A 9 -17.90 -10.06 25.59
CA VAL A 9 -17.63 -8.71 25.03
C VAL A 9 -18.63 -8.34 23.94
N ASP A 10 -18.93 -7.05 23.79
CA ASP A 10 -19.76 -6.55 22.69
C ASP A 10 -19.02 -6.69 21.35
N VAL A 11 -17.72 -6.38 21.30
CA VAL A 11 -16.88 -6.48 20.09
C VAL A 11 -15.59 -7.26 20.36
N LEU A 12 -15.43 -8.40 19.69
CA LEU A 12 -14.17 -9.14 19.65
C LEU A 12 -13.37 -8.77 18.40
N VAL A 13 -12.06 -8.59 18.54
CA VAL A 13 -11.12 -8.33 17.44
C VAL A 13 -10.09 -9.48 17.37
N ILE A 14 -10.02 -10.17 16.22
CA ILE A 14 -9.03 -11.22 15.96
C ILE A 14 -7.91 -10.69 15.08
N GLY A 15 -6.68 -10.72 15.61
CA GLY A 15 -5.45 -10.21 15.01
C GLY A 15 -5.08 -8.82 15.54
N ALA A 16 -3.80 -8.64 15.89
CA ALA A 16 -3.16 -7.39 16.31
C ALA A 16 -2.17 -6.87 15.26
N GLY A 17 -2.43 -7.20 13.99
CA GLY A 17 -1.92 -6.43 12.86
C GLY A 17 -2.57 -5.05 12.75
N PRO A 18 -2.20 -4.24 11.74
CA PRO A 18 -2.64 -2.85 11.61
C PRO A 18 -4.16 -2.66 11.67
N THR A 19 -4.94 -3.55 11.02
CA THR A 19 -6.41 -3.50 11.03
C THR A 19 -6.98 -3.69 12.43
N GLY A 20 -6.54 -4.72 13.17
CA GLY A 20 -7.06 -4.98 14.51
C GLY A 20 -6.63 -3.91 15.51
N LEU A 21 -5.41 -3.40 15.41
CA LEU A 21 -4.96 -2.24 16.20
C LEU A 21 -5.79 -0.98 15.87
N GLY A 22 -6.18 -0.78 14.61
CA GLY A 22 -7.10 0.29 14.21
C GLY A 22 -8.49 0.15 14.85
N ALA A 23 -9.04 -1.06 14.84
CA ALA A 23 -10.29 -1.36 15.53
C ALA A 23 -10.17 -1.11 17.05
N ALA A 24 -9.15 -1.66 17.72
CA ALA A 24 -8.93 -1.48 19.16
C ALA A 24 -8.71 0.00 19.54
N LYS A 25 -7.94 0.77 18.77
CA LYS A 25 -7.78 2.23 18.98
C LYS A 25 -9.12 2.97 18.88
N ARG A 26 -9.98 2.62 17.91
CA ARG A 26 -11.31 3.24 17.77
C ARG A 26 -12.27 2.82 18.88
N LEU A 27 -12.28 1.54 19.26
CA LEU A 27 -13.07 1.00 20.38
C LEU A 27 -12.68 1.65 21.71
N GLN A 28 -11.39 1.88 21.95
CA GLN A 28 -10.91 2.60 23.13
C GLN A 28 -11.28 4.10 23.10
N GLN A 29 -11.20 4.73 21.92
CA GLN A 29 -11.51 6.16 21.77
C GLN A 29 -13.01 6.44 21.96
N THR A 30 -13.89 5.58 21.45
CA THR A 30 -15.35 5.76 21.65
C THR A 30 -15.77 5.32 23.05
N ASN A 31 -15.23 4.20 23.54
CA ASN A 31 -15.60 3.57 24.82
C ASN A 31 -17.13 3.38 24.98
N LEU A 32 -17.82 3.10 23.87
CA LEU A 32 -19.27 2.86 23.80
C LEU A 32 -19.63 1.36 23.85
N ALA A 33 -18.63 0.48 23.82
CA ALA A 33 -18.77 -0.98 23.77
C ALA A 33 -17.65 -1.63 24.60
N SER A 34 -17.92 -2.78 25.21
CA SER A 34 -16.90 -3.66 25.78
C SER A 34 -16.17 -4.42 24.67
N TRP A 35 -14.85 -4.62 24.83
CA TRP A 35 -14.04 -5.19 23.77
C TRP A 35 -12.79 -5.92 24.27
N LEU A 36 -12.32 -6.86 23.44
CA LEU A 36 -11.08 -7.62 23.59
C LEU A 36 -10.40 -7.74 22.21
N ILE A 37 -9.07 -7.59 22.16
CA ILE A 37 -8.25 -7.94 21.00
C ILE A 37 -7.34 -9.13 21.31
N VAL A 38 -7.34 -10.14 20.42
CA VAL A 38 -6.54 -11.36 20.54
C VAL A 38 -5.58 -11.53 19.37
N ASP A 39 -4.38 -12.06 19.60
CA ASP A 39 -3.44 -12.50 18.55
C ASP A 39 -2.66 -13.74 19.02
N SER A 40 -2.28 -14.62 18.09
CA SER A 40 -1.43 -15.80 18.37
C SER A 40 0.05 -15.44 18.52
N ASN A 41 0.49 -14.30 17.98
CA ASN A 41 1.84 -13.77 18.14
C ASN A 41 1.91 -12.87 19.39
N GLU A 42 3.02 -12.94 20.13
CA GLU A 42 3.29 -12.08 21.29
C GLU A 42 3.56 -10.62 20.88
N ILE A 43 4.12 -10.42 19.69
CA ILE A 43 4.52 -9.10 19.17
C ILE A 43 3.46 -8.59 18.18
N PRO A 44 2.73 -7.49 18.51
CA PRO A 44 1.73 -6.92 17.63
C PRO A 44 2.37 -6.22 16.42
N GLY A 45 1.69 -6.27 15.28
CA GLY A 45 2.16 -5.75 13.99
C GLY A 45 1.91 -6.68 12.80
N GLY A 46 1.87 -8.00 13.01
CA GLY A 46 1.59 -8.98 11.95
C GLY A 46 2.56 -8.87 10.76
N LEU A 47 2.03 -8.73 9.53
CA LEU A 47 2.83 -8.49 8.32
C LEU A 47 3.47 -7.09 8.25
N ALA A 48 3.31 -6.25 9.28
CA ALA A 48 3.95 -4.94 9.40
C ALA A 48 5.06 -4.91 10.47
N SER A 49 5.44 -6.07 10.99
CA SER A 49 6.50 -6.24 11.99
C SER A 49 7.91 -6.11 11.41
N THR A 50 8.91 -6.19 12.29
CA THR A 50 10.34 -6.16 11.99
C THR A 50 11.02 -7.29 12.75
N ASP A 51 11.76 -8.13 12.04
CA ASP A 51 12.62 -9.17 12.61
C ASP A 51 14.04 -8.63 12.84
N VAL A 52 14.80 -9.29 13.72
CA VAL A 52 16.19 -8.93 14.04
C VAL A 52 17.08 -10.17 13.92
N THR A 53 18.21 -10.06 13.21
CA THR A 53 19.19 -11.16 13.10
C THR A 53 20.05 -11.28 14.37
N PRO A 54 20.67 -12.45 14.64
CA PRO A 54 21.61 -12.60 15.77
C PRO A 54 22.78 -11.61 15.74
N GLU A 55 23.12 -11.08 14.57
CA GLU A 55 24.17 -10.08 14.39
C GLU A 55 23.69 -8.63 14.62
N GLY A 56 22.40 -8.40 14.86
CA GLY A 56 21.83 -7.07 15.15
C GLY A 56 21.37 -6.27 13.92
N PHE A 57 21.08 -6.92 12.80
CA PHE A 57 20.44 -6.27 11.63
C PHE A 57 18.93 -6.41 11.71
N LEU A 58 18.21 -5.31 11.43
CA LEU A 58 16.75 -5.28 11.36
C LEU A 58 16.30 -5.56 9.92
N PHE A 59 15.21 -6.31 9.75
CA PHE A 59 14.52 -6.48 8.47
C PHE A 59 13.01 -6.41 8.67
N ASP A 60 12.36 -5.46 8.01
CA ASP A 60 10.89 -5.39 7.95
C ASP A 60 10.32 -6.56 7.12
N VAL A 61 9.03 -6.86 7.28
CA VAL A 61 8.29 -7.87 6.49
C VAL A 61 7.98 -7.38 5.06
N GLY A 62 8.92 -6.65 4.45
CA GLY A 62 8.80 -5.99 3.14
C GLY A 62 9.28 -4.53 3.14
N GLY A 63 9.45 -3.94 1.95
CA GLY A 63 9.89 -2.55 1.75
C GLY A 63 8.85 -1.52 2.16
N HIS A 64 8.83 -1.15 3.44
CA HIS A 64 7.75 -0.36 4.06
C HIS A 64 8.07 1.13 4.22
N VAL A 65 7.15 2.01 3.78
CA VAL A 65 7.32 3.48 3.85
C VAL A 65 5.99 4.21 4.13
N ILE A 66 6.02 5.25 4.95
CA ILE A 66 4.79 5.90 5.45
C ILE A 66 4.52 7.23 4.74
N PHE A 67 3.39 7.28 4.04
CA PHE A 67 2.83 8.47 3.41
C PHE A 67 1.30 8.46 3.56
N SER A 68 0.69 9.57 3.99
CA SER A 68 -0.66 9.55 4.58
C SER A 68 -1.75 10.38 3.91
N HIS A 69 -2.94 9.78 3.82
CA HIS A 69 -4.20 10.40 3.40
C HIS A 69 -5.26 10.47 4.51
N TYR A 70 -4.99 10.02 5.75
CA TYR A 70 -5.98 9.98 6.83
C TYR A 70 -5.47 10.67 8.09
N LYS A 71 -6.10 11.78 8.50
CA LYS A 71 -5.68 12.49 9.71
C LYS A 71 -5.91 11.69 11.00
N TYR A 72 -6.89 10.77 11.01
CA TYR A 72 -7.06 9.81 12.11
C TYR A 72 -5.82 8.92 12.32
N PHE A 73 -5.24 8.44 11.21
CA PHE A 73 -4.02 7.63 11.27
C PHE A 73 -2.83 8.47 11.73
N ASP A 74 -2.66 9.68 11.17
CA ASP A 74 -1.61 10.61 11.60
C ASP A 74 -1.68 10.85 13.11
N ASP A 75 -2.88 11.10 13.65
CA ASP A 75 -3.08 11.32 15.09
C ASP A 75 -2.62 10.10 15.92
N CYS A 76 -3.01 8.88 15.53
CA CYS A 76 -2.66 7.66 16.27
C CYS A 76 -1.15 7.34 16.23
N ILE A 77 -0.46 7.71 15.15
CA ILE A 77 0.98 7.49 15.01
C ILE A 77 1.79 8.57 15.74
N ASN A 78 1.34 9.83 15.70
CA ASN A 78 1.94 10.90 16.50
C ASN A 78 1.66 10.73 18.00
N GLU A 79 0.61 9.99 18.40
CA GLU A 79 0.40 9.57 19.79
C GLU A 79 1.39 8.47 20.21
N ALA A 80 1.65 7.51 19.33
CA ALA A 80 2.53 6.36 19.61
C ALA A 80 4.03 6.73 19.62
N LEU A 81 4.47 7.61 18.71
CA LEU A 81 5.85 8.09 18.58
C LEU A 81 5.84 9.63 18.47
N PRO A 82 5.73 10.34 19.62
CA PRO A 82 5.39 11.76 19.67
C PRO A 82 6.55 12.74 19.49
N LYS A 83 7.80 12.29 19.43
CA LYS A 83 8.96 13.19 19.27
C LYS A 83 9.40 13.23 17.82
N ASP A 84 9.87 14.38 17.35
CA ASP A 84 10.53 14.48 16.04
C ASP A 84 11.78 13.57 15.95
N SER A 85 12.44 13.29 17.09
CA SER A 85 13.56 12.34 17.17
C SER A 85 13.17 10.87 16.94
N ASP A 86 11.88 10.54 17.05
CA ASP A 86 11.39 9.17 16.84
C ASP A 86 11.25 8.84 15.33
N TRP A 87 11.57 9.80 14.44
CA TRP A 87 11.34 9.74 13.00
C TRP A 87 12.53 10.26 12.16
N TYR A 88 12.85 9.55 11.08
CA TYR A 88 13.60 10.11 9.95
C TYR A 88 12.63 10.41 8.79
N THR A 89 12.86 11.55 8.11
CA THR A 89 12.09 11.94 6.92
C THR A 89 13.01 11.88 5.70
N HIS A 90 12.59 11.11 4.69
CA HIS A 90 13.39 10.80 3.51
C HIS A 90 12.71 11.27 2.23
N GLN A 91 13.50 11.64 1.22
CA GLN A 91 13.00 11.83 -0.15
C GLN A 91 12.79 10.47 -0.81
N ARG A 92 11.70 10.31 -1.57
CA ARG A 92 11.27 9.02 -2.14
C ARG A 92 12.00 8.67 -3.44
N VAL A 93 13.30 8.45 -3.32
CA VAL A 93 14.24 8.18 -4.43
C VAL A 93 14.21 6.71 -4.83
N SER A 94 13.79 6.41 -6.06
CA SER A 94 13.59 5.03 -6.54
C SER A 94 13.86 4.89 -8.04
N TYR A 95 14.42 3.74 -8.43
CA TYR A 95 14.87 3.44 -9.80
C TYR A 95 14.56 2.00 -10.20
N VAL A 96 14.49 1.74 -11.50
CA VAL A 96 14.41 0.42 -12.12
C VAL A 96 15.77 0.05 -12.70
N ARG A 97 16.23 -1.19 -12.50
CA ARG A 97 17.39 -1.78 -13.20
C ARG A 97 16.93 -2.26 -14.58
N PHE A 98 17.57 -1.77 -15.64
CA PHE A 98 17.29 -2.16 -17.02
C PHE A 98 18.49 -1.80 -17.93
N GLN A 99 18.97 -2.75 -18.74
CA GLN A 99 20.11 -2.63 -19.65
C GLN A 99 21.34 -2.00 -18.97
N ASP A 100 21.69 -2.53 -17.79
CA ASP A 100 22.71 -2.02 -16.86
C ASP A 100 22.58 -0.55 -16.38
N GLY A 101 21.55 0.17 -16.84
CA GLY A 101 21.18 1.50 -16.38
C GLY A 101 20.31 1.51 -15.12
N TRP A 102 20.04 2.73 -14.65
CA TRP A 102 19.10 3.00 -13.55
C TRP A 102 18.04 4.01 -14.03
N VAL A 103 16.86 3.52 -14.40
CA VAL A 103 15.75 4.35 -14.91
C VAL A 103 14.93 4.90 -13.73
N PRO A 104 14.81 6.23 -13.53
CA PRO A 104 14.04 6.79 -12.42
C PRO A 104 12.56 6.37 -12.46
N TYR A 105 11.96 6.09 -11.30
CA TYR A 105 10.55 5.73 -11.21
C TYR A 105 9.62 6.96 -11.30
N PRO A 106 8.53 6.92 -12.09
CA PRO A 106 8.02 5.79 -12.89
C PRO A 106 8.79 5.59 -14.20
N PHE A 107 9.03 4.33 -14.57
CA PHE A 107 9.77 3.94 -15.78
C PHE A 107 9.19 4.58 -17.05
N GLN A 108 7.86 4.45 -17.21
CA GLN A 108 7.13 4.96 -18.37
C GLN A 108 7.20 6.48 -18.52
N ASN A 109 7.59 7.23 -17.48
CA ASN A 109 7.77 8.69 -17.53
C ASN A 109 9.24 9.11 -17.79
N ASN A 110 10.18 8.15 -17.82
CA ASN A 110 11.62 8.39 -17.79
C ASN A 110 12.40 7.69 -18.91
N ILE A 111 11.73 7.23 -19.97
CA ILE A 111 12.35 6.58 -21.13
C ILE A 111 13.48 7.40 -21.79
N ALA A 112 13.54 8.71 -21.54
CA ALA A 112 14.59 9.62 -22.00
C ALA A 112 16.03 9.24 -21.55
N VAL A 113 16.21 8.24 -20.67
CA VAL A 113 17.52 7.69 -20.29
C VAL A 113 17.90 6.36 -20.96
N LEU A 114 16.98 5.72 -21.70
CA LEU A 114 17.24 4.48 -22.46
C LEU A 114 18.15 4.77 -23.68
N ASP A 115 18.50 3.78 -24.50
CA ASP A 115 19.14 4.06 -25.79
C ASP A 115 18.18 4.74 -26.79
N THR A 116 18.70 5.23 -27.92
CA THR A 116 17.92 6.03 -28.89
C THR A 116 16.87 5.21 -29.65
N GLU A 117 17.14 3.95 -29.95
CA GLU A 117 16.24 3.06 -30.68
C GLU A 117 15.09 2.62 -29.77
N GLU A 118 15.44 2.24 -28.54
CA GLU A 118 14.47 1.84 -27.51
C GLU A 118 13.55 3.02 -27.12
N ARG A 119 14.07 4.26 -27.07
CA ARG A 119 13.27 5.49 -26.95
C ARG A 119 12.27 5.65 -28.09
N ALA A 120 12.68 5.43 -29.34
CA ALA A 120 11.82 5.61 -30.51
C ALA A 120 10.65 4.60 -30.45
N ARG A 121 10.96 3.32 -30.29
CA ARG A 121 9.96 2.24 -30.19
C ARG A 121 9.01 2.41 -29.01
N CYS A 122 9.50 2.90 -27.86
CA CYS A 122 8.63 3.25 -26.73
C CYS A 122 7.74 4.47 -26.96
N LEU A 123 8.10 5.40 -27.85
CA LEU A 123 7.26 6.55 -28.22
C LEU A 123 6.23 6.18 -29.29
N GLU A 124 6.60 5.38 -30.29
CA GLU A 124 5.71 4.92 -31.37
C GLU A 124 4.51 4.15 -30.81
N ASP A 125 4.77 3.07 -30.06
CA ASP A 125 3.71 2.26 -29.44
C ASP A 125 2.84 3.06 -28.44
N LEU A 126 3.40 4.09 -27.80
CA LEU A 126 2.67 4.97 -26.89
C LEU A 126 1.79 5.97 -27.65
N ILE A 127 2.23 6.44 -28.82
CA ILE A 127 1.42 7.26 -29.72
C ILE A 127 0.24 6.44 -30.24
N ASP A 128 0.47 5.20 -30.69
CA ASP A 128 -0.59 4.33 -31.18
C ASP A 128 -1.63 4.01 -30.10
N ALA A 129 -1.20 3.65 -28.88
CA ALA A 129 -2.12 3.49 -27.75
C ALA A 129 -2.94 4.77 -27.46
N ALA A 130 -2.33 5.95 -27.57
CA ALA A 130 -2.97 7.25 -27.37
C ALA A 130 -3.82 7.76 -28.55
N LEU A 131 -3.74 7.09 -29.72
CA LEU A 131 -4.65 7.26 -30.85
C LEU A 131 -5.84 6.29 -30.73
N GLU A 132 -5.57 5.01 -30.48
CA GLU A 132 -6.61 4.00 -30.22
C GLU A 132 -7.55 4.41 -29.09
N SER A 133 -7.01 4.91 -27.97
CA SER A 133 -7.79 5.31 -26.81
C SER A 133 -8.81 6.42 -27.09
N ARG A 134 -8.70 7.14 -28.22
CA ARG A 134 -9.65 8.19 -28.64
C ARG A 134 -10.80 7.66 -29.47
N VAL A 135 -10.65 6.50 -30.10
CA VAL A 135 -11.67 5.89 -30.99
C VAL A 135 -12.41 4.72 -30.34
N ARG A 136 -11.89 4.19 -29.21
CA ARG A 136 -12.57 3.17 -28.39
C ARG A 136 -13.85 3.74 -27.75
N ALA A 137 -14.93 2.96 -27.80
CA ALA A 137 -16.18 3.32 -27.10
C ALA A 137 -16.01 3.21 -25.57
N PRO A 138 -16.69 4.03 -24.75
CA PRO A 138 -16.60 3.97 -23.28
C PRO A 138 -17.03 2.63 -22.63
N SER A 139 -17.68 1.75 -23.41
CA SER A 139 -18.03 0.38 -23.04
C SER A 139 -16.90 -0.65 -23.27
N ASP A 140 -15.91 -0.36 -24.13
CA ASP A 140 -14.74 -1.21 -24.35
C ASP A 140 -13.73 -1.07 -23.20
N LYS A 141 -14.01 -1.77 -22.10
CA LYS A 141 -13.10 -1.89 -20.96
C LYS A 141 -12.14 -3.07 -21.15
N PRO A 142 -10.86 -2.96 -20.76
CA PRO A 142 -9.91 -4.06 -20.82
C PRO A 142 -10.35 -5.22 -19.93
N LYS A 143 -10.27 -6.45 -20.46
CA LYS A 143 -10.75 -7.66 -19.78
C LYS A 143 -9.83 -8.12 -18.65
N ASN A 144 -8.55 -7.78 -18.75
CA ASN A 144 -7.49 -8.18 -17.83
C ASN A 144 -6.43 -7.06 -17.74
N PHE A 145 -5.47 -7.22 -16.82
CA PHE A 145 -4.41 -6.24 -16.57
C PHE A 145 -3.40 -6.12 -17.72
N ASP A 146 -3.18 -7.16 -18.53
CA ASP A 146 -2.31 -7.05 -19.72
C ASP A 146 -2.94 -6.14 -20.79
N GLU A 147 -4.22 -6.36 -21.10
CA GLU A 147 -4.99 -5.47 -21.99
C GLU A 147 -5.02 -4.03 -21.47
N TRP A 148 -5.12 -3.84 -20.14
CA TRP A 148 -5.05 -2.51 -19.53
C TRP A 148 -3.67 -1.88 -19.74
N ASN A 149 -2.58 -2.62 -19.55
CA ASN A 149 -1.22 -2.10 -19.74
C ASN A 149 -0.98 -1.69 -21.20
N ILE A 150 -1.32 -2.55 -22.18
CA ILE A 150 -1.17 -2.23 -23.62
C ILE A 150 -1.90 -0.92 -23.94
N ARG A 151 -3.17 -0.80 -23.53
CA ARG A 151 -4.01 0.39 -23.80
C ARG A 151 -3.54 1.68 -23.09
N ASN A 152 -2.67 1.57 -22.08
CA ASN A 152 -2.19 2.73 -21.31
C ASN A 152 -0.74 3.13 -21.63
N VAL A 153 0.15 2.19 -21.98
CA VAL A 153 1.57 2.46 -22.24
C VAL A 153 2.10 1.97 -23.59
N GLY A 154 1.27 1.31 -24.41
CA GLY A 154 1.71 0.71 -25.67
C GLY A 154 2.36 -0.67 -25.51
N HIS A 155 2.68 -1.30 -26.64
CA HIS A 155 3.22 -2.66 -26.67
C HIS A 155 4.63 -2.77 -26.05
N ARG A 156 5.59 -1.92 -26.43
CA ARG A 156 6.99 -2.01 -26.00
C ARG A 156 7.18 -1.73 -24.51
N LEU A 157 6.55 -0.70 -23.97
CA LEU A 157 6.58 -0.44 -22.51
C LEU A 157 5.87 -1.55 -21.70
N ASN A 158 4.88 -2.23 -22.29
CA ASN A 158 4.31 -3.42 -21.67
C ASN A 158 5.26 -4.63 -21.77
N GLU A 159 5.98 -4.79 -22.87
CA GLU A 159 6.98 -5.85 -23.10
C GLU A 159 8.18 -5.75 -22.15
N ILE A 160 8.85 -4.59 -22.09
CA ILE A 160 10.14 -4.45 -21.39
C ILE A 160 10.01 -4.16 -19.89
N PHE A 161 8.90 -3.56 -19.48
CA PHE A 161 8.68 -3.16 -18.09
C PHE A 161 7.44 -3.81 -17.48
N MET A 162 6.22 -3.48 -17.95
CA MET A 162 5.02 -3.81 -17.17
C MET A 162 4.78 -5.32 -17.05
N ARG A 163 4.90 -6.14 -18.11
CA ARG A 163 4.78 -7.60 -18.05
C ARG A 163 5.84 -8.26 -17.15
N PRO A 164 7.16 -8.13 -17.43
CA PRO A 164 8.17 -8.82 -16.64
C PRO A 164 8.16 -8.36 -15.19
N TYR A 165 8.03 -7.06 -14.93
CA TYR A 165 7.94 -6.53 -13.57
C TYR A 165 6.72 -7.08 -12.81
N ASN A 166 5.52 -7.04 -13.40
CA ASN A 166 4.34 -7.52 -12.69
C ASN A 166 4.33 -9.04 -12.53
N PHE A 167 4.80 -9.83 -13.49
CA PHE A 167 4.97 -11.27 -13.25
C PHE A 167 5.95 -11.54 -12.10
N ARG A 168 7.04 -10.76 -12.00
CA ARG A 168 8.00 -10.82 -10.90
C ARG A 168 7.44 -10.39 -9.54
N VAL A 169 6.57 -9.38 -9.47
CA VAL A 169 5.91 -8.96 -8.21
C VAL A 169 4.85 -9.95 -7.79
N TRP A 170 3.90 -10.24 -8.69
CA TRP A 170 2.66 -10.92 -8.34
C TRP A 170 2.78 -12.43 -8.34
N ALA A 171 3.83 -12.99 -8.95
CA ALA A 171 3.93 -14.42 -9.28
C ALA A 171 2.71 -14.93 -10.07
N VAL A 172 2.07 -14.07 -10.87
CA VAL A 172 0.87 -14.39 -11.67
C VAL A 172 0.96 -13.63 -13.01
N PRO A 173 0.60 -14.24 -14.16
CA PRO A 173 0.58 -13.54 -15.43
C PRO A 173 -0.40 -12.36 -15.44
N THR A 174 -0.03 -11.26 -16.09
CA THR A 174 -0.88 -10.06 -16.25
C THR A 174 -2.24 -10.38 -16.91
N THR A 175 -2.30 -11.40 -17.76
CA THR A 175 -3.53 -11.91 -18.41
C THR A 175 -4.49 -12.65 -17.46
N LYS A 176 -4.06 -12.97 -16.24
CA LYS A 176 -4.84 -13.64 -15.17
C LYS A 176 -5.24 -12.71 -14.03
N MET A 177 -4.93 -11.41 -14.13
CA MET A 177 -5.32 -10.39 -13.17
C MET A 177 -6.40 -9.48 -13.75
N ASN A 178 -7.32 -9.00 -12.91
CA ASN A 178 -8.24 -7.93 -13.29
C ASN A 178 -7.53 -6.57 -13.29
N ALA A 179 -8.13 -5.55 -13.91
CA ALA A 179 -7.59 -4.19 -13.97
C ALA A 179 -8.26 -3.18 -13.01
N THR A 180 -9.22 -3.60 -12.20
CA THR A 180 -10.05 -2.71 -11.37
C THR A 180 -9.31 -2.11 -10.16
N TRP A 181 -8.28 -2.80 -9.66
CA TRP A 181 -7.44 -2.35 -8.55
C TRP A 181 -6.41 -1.27 -8.95
N VAL A 182 -6.21 -1.04 -10.26
CA VAL A 182 -5.05 -0.30 -10.76
C VAL A 182 -5.10 1.18 -10.39
N GLY A 183 -6.28 1.81 -10.41
CA GLY A 183 -6.54 3.16 -9.89
C GLY A 183 -5.39 4.16 -10.08
N GLU A 184 -4.84 4.65 -8.97
CA GLU A 184 -3.65 5.52 -8.94
C GLU A 184 -2.30 4.77 -8.91
N ARG A 185 -2.29 3.43 -8.80
CA ARG A 185 -1.07 2.63 -8.57
C ARG A 185 -0.12 2.64 -9.77
N VAL A 186 -0.65 2.67 -11.00
CA VAL A 186 0.14 2.87 -12.23
C VAL A 186 -0.06 4.29 -12.73
N ALA A 187 1.03 5.03 -12.94
CA ALA A 187 0.95 6.37 -13.52
C ALA A 187 0.53 6.28 -15.00
N ALA A 188 -0.58 6.94 -15.35
CA ALA A 188 -0.92 7.20 -16.75
C ALA A 188 0.16 8.10 -17.38
N PRO A 189 0.70 7.75 -18.57
CA PRO A 189 1.71 8.56 -19.25
C PRO A 189 1.09 9.80 -19.90
N ASP A 190 1.64 10.99 -19.60
CA ASP A 190 1.39 12.18 -20.42
C ASP A 190 2.33 12.13 -21.64
N VAL A 191 1.78 11.74 -22.79
CA VAL A 191 2.52 11.61 -24.06
C VAL A 191 3.19 12.93 -24.47
N LYS A 192 2.60 14.10 -24.18
CA LYS A 192 3.20 15.40 -24.51
C LYS A 192 4.40 15.70 -23.61
N LEU A 193 4.28 15.41 -22.32
CA LEU A 193 5.39 15.52 -21.38
C LEU A 193 6.51 14.54 -21.72
N LEU A 194 6.17 13.32 -22.13
CA LEU A 194 7.12 12.28 -22.52
C LEU A 194 7.91 12.63 -23.78
N VAL A 195 7.24 13.00 -24.87
CA VAL A 195 7.91 13.48 -26.10
C VAL A 195 8.80 14.69 -25.78
N ARG A 196 8.32 15.64 -24.98
CA ARG A 196 9.11 16.81 -24.54
C ARG A 196 10.34 16.41 -23.72
N ASN A 197 10.21 15.44 -22.82
CA ASN A 197 11.31 14.96 -21.98
C ASN A 197 12.37 14.22 -22.81
N VAL A 198 11.96 13.36 -23.75
CA VAL A 198 12.86 12.67 -24.68
C VAL A 198 13.62 13.66 -25.56
N VAL A 199 12.93 14.60 -26.21
CA VAL A 199 13.54 15.60 -27.10
C VAL A 199 14.50 16.54 -26.35
N LEU A 200 14.21 16.87 -25.08
CA LEU A 200 15.07 17.74 -24.26
C LEU A 200 16.13 16.96 -23.44
N GLY A 201 16.21 15.63 -23.55
CA GLY A 201 17.10 14.81 -22.73
C GLY A 201 16.86 14.92 -21.22
N LYS A 202 15.61 15.17 -20.80
CA LYS A 202 15.24 15.46 -19.40
C LYS A 202 14.67 14.25 -18.69
N VAL A 203 15.28 13.91 -17.56
CA VAL A 203 14.69 13.09 -16.51
C VAL A 203 13.48 13.81 -15.90
N ALA A 204 12.39 13.08 -15.66
CA ALA A 204 11.23 13.60 -14.93
C ALA A 204 11.51 13.61 -13.42
N GLY A 205 11.10 14.68 -12.73
CA GLY A 205 11.19 14.76 -11.27
C GLY A 205 10.31 13.72 -10.55
N ASN A 206 10.64 13.43 -9.28
CA ASN A 206 9.98 12.43 -8.44
C ASN A 206 8.44 12.56 -8.48
N TRP A 207 7.73 11.51 -8.94
CA TRP A 207 6.26 11.56 -9.11
C TRP A 207 5.51 11.65 -7.77
N GLY A 208 4.76 12.73 -7.57
CA GLY A 208 3.81 12.91 -6.47
C GLY A 208 3.94 14.29 -5.79
N PRO A 209 2.85 14.89 -5.31
CA PRO A 209 2.82 16.29 -4.88
C PRO A 209 3.61 16.61 -3.60
N ASN A 210 3.98 15.58 -2.81
CA ASN A 210 4.88 15.71 -1.66
C ASN A 210 5.73 14.42 -1.59
N ALA A 211 6.87 14.38 -2.29
CA ALA A 211 7.63 13.15 -2.52
C ALA A 211 8.51 12.70 -1.32
N THR A 212 8.07 12.90 -0.09
CA THR A 212 8.75 12.45 1.14
C THR A 212 7.97 11.35 1.86
N PHE A 213 8.67 10.50 2.61
CA PHE A 213 8.07 9.56 3.56
C PHE A 213 8.74 9.67 4.94
N ARG A 214 8.04 9.20 5.98
CA ARG A 214 8.63 9.01 7.31
C ARG A 214 8.95 7.53 7.55
N PHE A 215 10.05 7.29 8.27
CA PHE A 215 10.43 5.97 8.79
C PHE A 215 10.82 6.11 10.27
N PRO A 216 10.46 5.17 11.15
CA PRO A 216 10.74 5.27 12.58
C PRO A 216 12.24 5.14 12.87
N ALA A 217 12.74 5.90 13.84
CA ALA A 217 14.16 5.91 14.17
C ALA A 217 14.65 4.56 14.71
N HIS A 218 13.82 3.83 15.46
CA HIS A 218 14.20 2.56 16.10
C HIS A 218 13.14 1.46 15.89
N GLY A 219 13.60 0.21 15.78
CA GLY A 219 12.73 -0.97 15.79
C GLY A 219 11.99 -1.26 14.48
N GLY A 220 12.36 -0.60 13.37
CA GLY A 220 11.72 -0.73 12.06
C GLY A 220 10.22 -0.42 12.08
N THR A 221 9.48 -0.82 11.04
CA THR A 221 8.02 -0.58 11.00
C THR A 221 7.28 -1.26 12.16
N GLY A 222 7.77 -2.40 12.66
CA GLY A 222 7.21 -3.10 13.82
C GLY A 222 7.26 -2.27 15.11
N GLY A 223 8.29 -1.44 15.29
CA GLY A 223 8.42 -0.52 16.42
C GLY A 223 7.21 0.41 16.59
N ILE A 224 6.59 0.84 15.47
CA ILE A 224 5.38 1.65 15.46
C ILE A 224 4.20 0.88 16.04
N TRP A 225 4.01 -0.37 15.63
CA TRP A 225 2.85 -1.17 16.04
C TRP A 225 2.95 -1.63 17.49
N ILE A 226 4.16 -1.92 17.94
CA ILE A 226 4.48 -2.11 19.36
C ILE A 226 4.16 -0.84 20.15
N ALA A 227 4.47 0.36 19.63
CA ALA A 227 4.15 1.63 20.29
C ALA A 227 2.63 1.92 20.29
N VAL A 228 1.92 1.72 19.17
CA VAL A 228 0.45 1.86 19.07
C VAL A 228 -0.24 0.90 20.06
N ALA A 229 0.18 -0.36 20.11
CA ALA A 229 -0.38 -1.35 21.03
C ALA A 229 -0.16 -0.98 22.51
N LYS A 230 0.98 -0.36 22.86
CA LYS A 230 1.26 0.15 24.21
C LYS A 230 0.33 1.30 24.65
N THR A 231 -0.39 1.94 23.72
CA THR A 231 -1.43 2.93 24.06
C THR A 231 -2.78 2.31 24.41
N LEU A 232 -2.92 0.98 24.30
CA LEU A 232 -4.16 0.25 24.62
C LEU A 232 -4.23 -0.15 26.11
N GLU A 233 -5.45 -0.29 26.64
CA GLU A 233 -5.70 -0.89 27.95
C GLU A 233 -5.23 -2.36 27.95
N ALA A 234 -4.09 -2.65 28.59
CA ALA A 234 -3.46 -3.99 28.55
C ALA A 234 -4.39 -5.15 29.00
N LYS A 235 -5.36 -4.88 29.90
CA LYS A 235 -6.39 -5.87 30.32
C LYS A 235 -7.39 -6.26 29.20
N LYS A 236 -7.43 -5.49 28.10
CA LYS A 236 -8.24 -5.73 26.90
C LYS A 236 -7.41 -6.27 25.72
N THR A 237 -6.13 -6.55 25.93
CA THR A 237 -5.21 -7.14 24.94
C THR A 237 -4.76 -8.53 25.37
N ARG A 238 -4.69 -9.49 24.44
CA ARG A 238 -4.30 -10.88 24.73
C ARG A 238 -3.46 -11.45 23.57
N PHE A 239 -2.15 -11.31 23.67
CA PHE A 239 -1.20 -11.59 22.58
C PHE A 239 -0.27 -12.75 22.95
N GLY A 240 -0.04 -13.66 22.01
CA GLY A 240 0.81 -14.85 22.17
C GLY A 240 0.02 -16.15 22.11
N GLU A 241 0.66 -17.27 22.47
CA GLU A 241 0.08 -18.60 22.30
C GLU A 241 -1.33 -18.74 22.91
N HIS A 242 -1.55 -18.14 24.07
CA HIS A 242 -2.83 -18.12 24.78
C HIS A 242 -3.91 -17.23 24.12
N GLY A 243 -3.55 -16.31 23.23
CA GLY A 243 -4.44 -15.54 22.37
C GLY A 243 -4.80 -16.23 21.05
N THR A 244 -4.17 -17.37 20.74
CA THR A 244 -4.41 -18.12 19.49
C THR A 244 -5.86 -18.61 19.40
N VAL A 245 -6.57 -18.16 18.37
CA VAL A 245 -7.89 -18.69 17.99
C VAL A 245 -7.75 -20.08 17.37
N THR A 246 -8.61 -21.02 17.77
CA THR A 246 -8.63 -22.40 17.27
C THR A 246 -9.95 -22.82 16.63
N LYS A 247 -11.06 -22.12 16.96
CA LYS A 247 -12.37 -22.30 16.31
C LYS A 247 -13.24 -21.05 16.48
N VAL A 248 -14.07 -20.75 15.47
CA VAL A 248 -15.15 -19.74 15.53
C VAL A 248 -16.51 -20.44 15.33
N ASP A 249 -17.37 -20.43 16.36
CA ASP A 249 -18.75 -20.93 16.29
C ASP A 249 -19.69 -19.75 16.05
N ALA A 250 -19.89 -19.41 14.77
CA ALA A 250 -20.61 -18.20 14.36
C ALA A 250 -22.08 -18.18 14.81
N GLU A 251 -22.78 -19.33 14.72
CA GLU A 251 -24.18 -19.46 15.10
C GLU A 251 -24.43 -19.23 16.61
N LYS A 252 -23.44 -19.56 17.46
CA LYS A 252 -23.49 -19.29 18.92
C LYS A 252 -22.74 -18.02 19.33
N LYS A 253 -22.11 -17.33 18.37
CA LYS A 253 -21.17 -16.22 18.58
C LYS A 253 -20.11 -16.51 19.66
N LYS A 254 -19.42 -17.64 19.54
CA LYS A 254 -18.33 -18.06 20.44
C LYS A 254 -17.02 -18.26 19.69
N VAL A 255 -15.91 -17.74 20.21
CA VAL A 255 -14.55 -18.02 19.74
C VAL A 255 -13.82 -18.84 20.78
N HIS A 256 -13.16 -19.91 20.34
CA HIS A 256 -12.36 -20.79 21.20
C HIS A 256 -10.88 -20.46 21.06
N LEU A 257 -10.19 -20.26 22.19
CA LEU A 257 -8.76 -20.02 22.24
C LEU A 257 -7.99 -21.29 22.62
N LYS A 258 -6.70 -21.34 22.29
CA LYS A 258 -5.85 -22.53 22.42
C LYS A 258 -5.66 -23.03 23.86
N ASP A 259 -5.76 -22.16 24.86
CA ASP A 259 -5.71 -22.54 26.28
C ASP A 259 -7.04 -23.08 26.83
N GLY A 260 -8.10 -23.11 26.00
CA GLY A 260 -9.45 -23.52 26.39
C GLY A 260 -10.36 -22.39 26.86
N THR A 261 -9.89 -21.14 26.88
CA THR A 261 -10.73 -19.94 27.06
C THR A 261 -11.76 -19.84 25.94
N ILE A 262 -12.97 -19.41 26.28
CA ILE A 262 -14.06 -19.13 25.33
C ILE A 262 -14.39 -17.65 25.41
N VAL A 263 -14.47 -16.98 24.26
CA VAL A 263 -14.89 -15.58 24.17
C VAL A 263 -16.23 -15.51 23.45
N ASN A 264 -17.25 -15.03 24.15
CA ASN A 264 -18.60 -14.78 23.64
C ASN A 264 -18.62 -13.35 23.08
N TYR A 265 -19.18 -13.15 21.89
CA TYR A 265 -19.15 -11.84 21.22
C TYR A 265 -20.52 -11.34 20.76
N GLY A 266 -20.74 -10.01 20.77
CA GLY A 266 -21.87 -9.37 20.09
C GLY A 266 -21.64 -9.28 18.58
N SER A 267 -20.50 -8.71 18.18
CA SER A 267 -19.99 -8.65 16.81
C SER A 267 -18.50 -9.02 16.75
N LEU A 268 -18.04 -9.52 15.61
CA LEU A 268 -16.67 -10.00 15.41
C LEU A 268 -15.97 -9.22 14.29
N ILE A 269 -14.85 -8.56 14.60
CA ILE A 269 -13.93 -8.03 13.58
C ILE A 269 -12.79 -9.04 13.41
N SER A 270 -12.75 -9.71 12.26
CA SER A 270 -11.70 -10.68 11.96
C SER A 270 -10.68 -10.08 11.00
N THR A 271 -9.40 -10.14 11.34
CA THR A 271 -8.30 -9.63 10.47
C THR A 271 -7.26 -10.69 10.13
N MET A 272 -7.56 -11.96 10.41
CA MET A 272 -6.90 -13.11 9.77
C MET A 272 -7.35 -13.23 8.30
N ALA A 273 -6.70 -14.12 7.54
CA ALA A 273 -7.08 -14.40 6.16
C ALA A 273 -8.46 -15.08 6.10
N ILE A 274 -9.29 -14.70 5.11
CA ILE A 274 -10.70 -15.12 5.02
C ILE A 274 -10.88 -16.62 4.75
N ASP A 275 -9.90 -17.24 4.09
CA ASP A 275 -9.76 -18.69 3.92
C ASP A 275 -9.51 -19.38 5.27
N HIS A 276 -8.52 -18.94 6.04
CA HIS A 276 -8.26 -19.45 7.40
C HIS A 276 -9.42 -19.19 8.38
N LEU A 277 -10.19 -18.12 8.19
CA LEU A 277 -11.44 -17.88 8.92
C LEU A 277 -12.50 -18.94 8.56
N ALA A 278 -12.65 -19.27 7.28
CA ALA A 278 -13.59 -20.29 6.80
C ALA A 278 -13.20 -21.71 7.26
N GLU A 279 -11.90 -22.01 7.35
CA GLU A 279 -11.37 -23.21 8.00
C GLU A 279 -11.68 -23.21 9.51
N SER A 280 -11.38 -22.11 10.21
CA SER A 280 -11.63 -21.95 11.65
C SER A 280 -13.12 -21.99 12.03
N MET A 281 -14.01 -21.64 11.10
CA MET A 281 -15.46 -21.79 11.26
C MET A 281 -15.96 -23.22 10.97
N GLY A 282 -15.20 -24.02 10.22
CA GLY A 282 -15.68 -25.27 9.64
C GLY A 282 -16.75 -25.06 8.55
N ASP A 283 -16.78 -23.88 7.93
CA ASP A 283 -17.86 -23.43 7.05
C ASP A 283 -17.56 -23.80 5.59
N ALA A 284 -18.11 -24.94 5.16
CA ALA A 284 -17.94 -25.45 3.80
C ALA A 284 -18.51 -24.52 2.71
N GLN A 285 -19.52 -23.69 3.03
CA GLN A 285 -20.09 -22.72 2.08
C GLN A 285 -19.10 -21.58 1.86
N LEU A 286 -18.59 -21.00 2.95
CA LEU A 286 -17.60 -19.92 2.89
C LEU A 286 -16.27 -20.40 2.28
N GLN A 287 -15.82 -21.62 2.59
CA GLN A 287 -14.63 -22.22 1.96
C GLN A 287 -14.79 -22.32 0.43
N GLN A 288 -15.97 -22.73 -0.05
CA GLN A 288 -16.26 -22.80 -1.49
C GLN A 288 -16.42 -21.40 -2.12
N MET A 289 -16.89 -20.39 -1.40
CA MET A 289 -16.86 -18.99 -1.85
C MET A 289 -15.42 -18.44 -1.94
N CYS A 290 -14.53 -18.83 -1.02
CA CYS A 290 -13.14 -18.37 -0.98
C CYS A 290 -12.22 -19.07 -1.99
N LYS A 291 -12.60 -20.26 -2.49
CA LYS A 291 -11.81 -21.08 -3.44
C LYS A 291 -11.30 -20.36 -4.72
N PRO A 292 -11.96 -19.33 -5.30
CA PRO A 292 -11.44 -18.56 -6.44
C PRO A 292 -10.48 -17.43 -6.05
N LEU A 293 -10.28 -17.17 -4.75
CA LEU A 293 -9.28 -16.22 -4.28
C LEU A 293 -7.87 -16.78 -4.50
N PHE A 294 -6.94 -15.92 -4.87
CA PHE A 294 -5.56 -16.29 -5.14
C PHE A 294 -4.63 -15.35 -4.37
N TYR A 295 -3.51 -15.88 -3.87
CA TYR A 295 -2.43 -15.11 -3.28
C TYR A 295 -1.08 -15.57 -3.84
N SER A 296 -0.06 -14.75 -3.67
CA SER A 296 1.33 -15.19 -3.82
C SER A 296 2.07 -15.04 -2.49
N SER A 297 2.98 -15.98 -2.24
CA SER A 297 3.85 -15.96 -1.07
C SER A 297 5.00 -14.98 -1.30
N THR A 298 5.53 -14.41 -0.23
CA THR A 298 6.66 -13.48 -0.28
C THR A 298 7.79 -14.03 0.57
N ASN A 299 8.94 -14.20 -0.06
CA ASN A 299 10.18 -14.52 0.62
C ASN A 299 10.97 -13.23 0.79
N VAL A 300 11.21 -12.83 2.04
CA VAL A 300 12.06 -11.69 2.39
C VAL A 300 13.46 -12.22 2.69
N ILE A 301 14.46 -11.68 1.99
CA ILE A 301 15.88 -12.03 2.15
C ILE A 301 16.62 -10.78 2.60
N GLY A 302 17.35 -10.87 3.70
CA GLY A 302 18.15 -9.78 4.25
C GLY A 302 19.63 -10.07 4.13
N VAL A 303 20.42 -9.10 3.67
CA VAL A 303 21.88 -9.18 3.55
C VAL A 303 22.51 -7.99 4.27
N GLY A 304 23.24 -8.27 5.34
CA GLY A 304 24.03 -7.29 6.09
C GLY A 304 25.50 -7.34 5.64
N VAL A 305 26.05 -6.18 5.28
CA VAL A 305 27.33 -6.04 4.59
C VAL A 305 28.26 -5.11 5.37
N ARG A 306 29.55 -5.43 5.43
CA ARG A 306 30.58 -4.57 6.03
C ARG A 306 31.07 -3.53 5.03
N GLY A 307 31.34 -2.32 5.53
CA GLY A 307 31.88 -1.20 4.79
C GLY A 307 30.99 0.03 4.88
N GLU A 308 31.46 1.14 4.32
CA GLU A 308 30.60 2.28 4.06
C GLU A 308 29.71 1.99 2.86
N ARG A 309 28.47 2.51 2.88
CA ARG A 309 27.51 2.34 1.79
C ARG A 309 28.09 2.90 0.48
N PRO A 310 28.26 2.09 -0.58
CA PRO A 310 28.94 2.53 -1.80
C PRO A 310 28.30 3.74 -2.48
N GLY A 311 29.12 4.60 -3.08
CA GLY A 311 28.66 5.79 -3.80
C GLY A 311 27.72 5.49 -4.97
N ARG A 312 27.88 4.32 -5.63
CA ARG A 312 26.97 3.80 -6.65
C ARG A 312 25.53 3.59 -6.14
N ILE A 313 25.37 3.31 -4.84
CA ILE A 313 24.07 3.16 -4.19
C ILE A 313 23.50 4.54 -3.84
N GLY A 314 24.21 5.33 -3.03
CA GLY A 314 23.77 6.66 -2.63
C GLY A 314 22.46 6.66 -1.83
N ASP A 315 21.58 7.62 -2.12
CA ASP A 315 20.29 7.90 -1.47
C ASP A 315 19.11 7.01 -1.93
N LYS A 316 19.37 6.03 -2.80
CA LYS A 316 18.39 5.05 -3.28
C LYS A 316 17.62 4.42 -2.11
N CYS A 317 16.29 4.54 -2.13
CA CYS A 317 15.42 3.96 -1.10
C CYS A 317 15.08 2.51 -1.46
N TRP A 318 14.33 2.32 -2.55
CA TRP A 318 14.02 1.01 -3.12
C TRP A 318 14.16 0.99 -4.65
N LEU A 319 14.42 -0.19 -5.16
CA LEU A 319 14.85 -0.46 -6.52
C LEU A 319 14.04 -1.63 -7.10
N TYR A 320 13.68 -1.51 -8.37
CA TYR A 320 12.86 -2.49 -9.09
C TYR A 320 13.72 -3.27 -10.09
N PHE A 321 13.40 -4.55 -10.30
CA PHE A 321 14.14 -5.43 -11.19
C PHE A 321 13.18 -6.16 -12.12
N VAL A 322 13.47 -6.12 -13.43
CA VAL A 322 12.61 -6.71 -14.48
C VAL A 322 13.29 -7.86 -15.21
N GLU A 323 14.61 -7.77 -15.37
CA GLU A 323 15.49 -8.73 -16.04
C GLU A 323 15.61 -10.05 -15.26
N ASP A 324 15.96 -11.14 -15.93
CA ASP A 324 16.14 -12.47 -15.34
C ASP A 324 17.49 -12.70 -14.63
N ASN A 325 18.39 -11.73 -14.69
CA ASN A 325 19.69 -11.71 -14.01
C ASN A 325 19.66 -11.80 -12.46
N CYS A 326 18.49 -11.65 -11.82
CA CYS A 326 18.30 -11.76 -10.38
C CYS A 326 16.92 -12.34 -10.01
N PRO A 327 16.74 -13.03 -8.86
CA PRO A 327 15.46 -13.67 -8.50
C PRO A 327 14.41 -12.70 -7.90
N PHE A 328 14.84 -11.55 -7.38
CA PHE A 328 14.01 -10.59 -6.66
C PHE A 328 13.32 -9.57 -7.57
N TYR A 329 12.15 -9.09 -7.16
CA TYR A 329 11.42 -8.02 -7.85
C TYR A 329 11.74 -6.63 -7.29
N ARG A 330 12.09 -6.58 -5.98
CA ARG A 330 12.40 -5.37 -5.23
C ARG A 330 13.65 -5.59 -4.38
N ALA A 331 14.51 -4.56 -4.34
CA ALA A 331 15.55 -4.39 -3.34
C ALA A 331 15.34 -3.07 -2.60
N THR A 332 15.53 -3.05 -1.29
CA THR A 332 15.45 -1.85 -0.43
C THR A 332 16.78 -1.69 0.30
N ILE A 333 17.39 -0.50 0.24
CA ILE A 333 18.62 -0.20 0.96
C ILE A 333 18.24 0.16 2.40
N PHE A 334 17.91 -0.85 3.20
CA PHE A 334 17.17 -0.67 4.46
C PHE A 334 17.98 0.12 5.50
N SER A 335 19.31 0.09 5.42
CA SER A 335 20.20 0.96 6.21
C SER A 335 20.14 2.45 5.88
N ASN A 336 19.52 2.84 4.76
CA ASN A 336 19.27 4.26 4.45
C ASN A 336 18.11 4.83 5.30
N TYR A 337 17.20 3.97 5.77
CA TYR A 337 15.97 4.42 6.43
C TYR A 337 16.19 4.83 7.90
N SER A 338 17.12 4.19 8.58
CA SER A 338 17.62 4.60 9.90
C SER A 338 19.05 4.08 10.11
N PRO A 339 19.95 4.85 10.77
CA PRO A 339 21.25 4.33 11.20
C PRO A 339 21.15 3.20 12.23
N PHE A 340 19.97 2.99 12.85
CA PHE A 340 19.71 1.95 13.84
C PHE A 340 19.06 0.67 13.26
N ASN A 341 18.95 0.57 11.93
CA ASN A 341 18.52 -0.68 11.25
C ASN A 341 19.67 -1.71 11.11
N GLN A 342 20.87 -1.36 11.58
CA GLN A 342 22.08 -2.17 11.53
C GLN A 342 22.94 -1.92 12.79
N PRO A 343 23.93 -2.78 13.07
CA PRO A 343 24.83 -2.58 14.21
C PRO A 343 25.63 -1.29 14.12
N ASN A 344 26.01 -0.76 15.28
CA ASN A 344 26.97 0.35 15.39
C ASN A 344 28.30 -0.05 14.72
N LYS A 345 28.96 0.90 14.03
CA LYS A 345 30.30 0.74 13.43
C LYS A 345 31.35 0.11 14.37
N ASP A 346 31.24 0.32 15.68
CA ASP A 346 32.21 -0.18 16.66
C ASP A 346 31.92 -1.64 17.08
N ALA A 347 30.75 -2.19 16.71
CA ALA A 347 30.40 -3.60 16.94
C ALA A 347 31.25 -4.52 16.04
N LYS A 348 31.83 -5.57 16.63
CA LYS A 348 32.67 -6.53 15.92
C LYS A 348 31.88 -7.76 15.49
N LEU A 349 31.88 -8.05 14.19
CA LEU A 349 31.25 -9.23 13.59
C LEU A 349 32.24 -10.00 12.73
N PRO A 350 32.23 -11.35 12.74
CA PRO A 350 32.96 -12.14 11.76
C PRO A 350 32.29 -12.01 10.38
N THR A 351 33.06 -12.21 9.32
CA THR A 351 32.51 -12.30 7.95
C THR A 351 32.06 -13.73 7.68
N LYS A 352 30.84 -13.90 7.15
CA LYS A 352 30.25 -15.22 6.85
C LYS A 352 30.75 -15.74 5.49
N GLN A 353 30.67 -14.88 4.48
CA GLN A 353 31.12 -15.14 3.12
C GLN A 353 31.44 -13.83 2.39
N LEU A 354 32.07 -13.92 1.22
CA LEU A 354 32.09 -12.84 0.25
C LEU A 354 30.84 -12.90 -0.64
N ALA A 355 30.51 -11.81 -1.34
CA ALA A 355 29.41 -11.77 -2.30
C ALA A 355 29.60 -12.79 -3.46
N ASN A 356 30.83 -13.05 -3.88
CA ASN A 356 31.18 -14.10 -4.86
C ASN A 356 31.11 -15.56 -4.32
N GLY A 357 30.51 -15.77 -3.14
CA GLY A 357 30.31 -17.09 -2.53
C GLY A 357 31.56 -17.73 -1.92
N LYS A 358 32.75 -17.13 -2.06
CA LYS A 358 33.98 -17.64 -1.44
C LYS A 358 33.98 -17.39 0.07
N LYS A 359 34.70 -18.24 0.80
CA LYS A 359 35.00 -18.03 2.22
C LYS A 359 35.95 -16.82 2.39
N PRO A 360 35.81 -16.02 3.46
CA PRO A 360 36.75 -14.94 3.74
C PRO A 360 38.12 -15.48 4.13
N ALA A 361 39.16 -14.65 3.97
CA ALA A 361 40.55 -15.01 4.30
C ALA A 361 40.82 -15.17 5.82
N SER A 362 39.91 -14.66 6.67
CA SER A 362 39.96 -14.82 8.14
C SER A 362 38.54 -14.86 8.70
N SER A 363 38.35 -15.62 9.78
CA SER A 363 37.11 -15.68 10.58
C SER A 363 37.10 -14.68 11.75
N GLU A 364 38.11 -13.83 11.88
CA GLU A 364 38.21 -12.82 12.94
C GLU A 364 37.05 -11.80 12.89
N ALA A 365 36.54 -11.42 14.06
CA ALA A 365 35.48 -10.42 14.19
C ALA A 365 36.04 -8.99 14.04
N LYS A 366 35.86 -8.41 12.84
CA LYS A 366 36.25 -7.04 12.51
C LYS A 366 35.14 -6.04 12.88
N PRO A 367 35.46 -4.76 13.15
CA PRO A 367 34.44 -3.70 13.27
C PRO A 367 33.73 -3.43 11.93
N GLY A 368 32.71 -2.57 11.98
CA GLY A 368 32.04 -1.98 10.82
C GLY A 368 32.83 -0.83 10.19
N PRO A 369 32.16 0.18 9.58
CA PRO A 369 30.71 0.38 9.50
C PRO A 369 29.97 -0.75 8.75
N TYR A 370 28.64 -0.70 8.81
CA TYR A 370 27.74 -1.68 8.21
C TYR A 370 26.63 -1.00 7.43
N TRP A 371 26.14 -1.69 6.40
CA TRP A 371 24.94 -1.33 5.65
C TRP A 371 24.13 -2.60 5.32
N SER A 372 22.88 -2.44 4.85
CA SER A 372 21.99 -3.58 4.61
C SER A 372 21.13 -3.42 3.37
N ILE A 373 20.90 -4.55 2.70
CA ILE A 373 19.95 -4.69 1.60
C ILE A 373 18.87 -5.70 2.02
N MET A 374 17.62 -5.34 1.80
CA MET A 374 16.46 -6.19 1.98
C MET A 374 15.84 -6.48 0.60
N LEU A 375 15.62 -7.74 0.29
CA LEU A 375 15.21 -8.26 -1.01
C LEU A 375 13.90 -9.02 -0.89
N GLU A 376 13.11 -9.00 -1.96
CA GLU A 376 11.82 -9.66 -1.98
C GLU A 376 11.63 -10.51 -3.24
N VAL A 377 11.27 -11.78 -3.03
CA VAL A 377 11.05 -12.79 -4.06
C VAL A 377 9.65 -13.37 -3.90
N SER A 378 8.81 -13.15 -4.90
CA SER A 378 7.45 -13.70 -4.98
C SER A 378 7.46 -15.19 -5.31
N GLU A 379 6.42 -15.91 -4.90
CA GLU A 379 6.27 -17.35 -5.08
C GLU A 379 4.80 -17.71 -5.29
N SER A 380 4.53 -18.63 -6.22
CA SER A 380 3.19 -19.21 -6.45
C SER A 380 3.28 -20.50 -7.26
N SER A 381 2.14 -21.12 -7.56
CA SER A 381 2.02 -22.21 -8.54
C SER A 381 2.44 -21.83 -9.98
N TYR A 382 2.46 -20.55 -10.35
CA TYR A 382 2.99 -20.07 -11.64
C TYR A 382 4.47 -19.68 -11.60
N LYS A 383 5.02 -19.42 -10.40
CA LYS A 383 6.42 -19.02 -10.19
C LYS A 383 6.96 -19.72 -8.93
N PRO A 384 7.30 -21.02 -9.01
CA PRO A 384 7.86 -21.76 -7.89
C PRO A 384 9.25 -21.22 -7.50
N VAL A 385 9.63 -21.41 -6.23
CA VAL A 385 10.91 -20.95 -5.67
C VAL A 385 11.66 -22.13 -5.05
N LYS A 386 12.98 -22.20 -5.31
CA LYS A 386 13.88 -23.19 -4.71
C LYS A 386 14.44 -22.66 -3.40
N HIS A 387 13.74 -22.92 -2.30
CA HIS A 387 14.11 -22.40 -0.96
C HIS A 387 15.53 -22.74 -0.52
N GLU A 388 16.07 -23.88 -0.96
CA GLU A 388 17.45 -24.33 -0.67
C GLU A 388 18.53 -23.43 -1.31
N THR A 389 18.30 -22.91 -2.52
CA THR A 389 19.27 -22.08 -3.25
C THR A 389 18.98 -20.59 -3.17
N LEU A 390 17.74 -20.21 -2.80
CA LEU A 390 17.21 -18.85 -2.82
C LEU A 390 18.14 -17.77 -2.25
N LEU A 391 18.81 -18.03 -1.12
CA LEU A 391 19.75 -17.08 -0.52
C LEU A 391 20.98 -16.85 -1.41
N ALA A 392 21.56 -17.92 -1.96
CA ALA A 392 22.70 -17.84 -2.87
C ALA A 392 22.29 -17.22 -4.21
N ASP A 393 21.12 -17.57 -4.74
CA ASP A 393 20.55 -16.98 -5.97
C ASP A 393 20.31 -15.47 -5.79
N CYS A 394 19.86 -15.04 -4.60
CA CYS A 394 19.72 -13.63 -4.26
C CYS A 394 21.08 -12.91 -4.16
N ILE A 395 22.07 -13.50 -3.50
CA ILE A 395 23.41 -12.91 -3.38
C ILE A 395 24.09 -12.80 -4.75
N GLN A 396 23.98 -13.82 -5.61
CA GLN A 396 24.45 -13.74 -6.99
C GLN A 396 23.69 -12.67 -7.78
N GLY A 397 22.37 -12.56 -7.59
CA GLY A 397 21.55 -11.49 -8.18
C GLY A 397 21.96 -10.08 -7.75
N LEU A 398 22.46 -9.90 -6.52
CA LEU A 398 23.02 -8.61 -6.06
C LEU A 398 24.32 -8.25 -6.80
N VAL A 399 25.18 -9.23 -7.09
CA VAL A 399 26.39 -9.03 -7.88
C VAL A 399 26.04 -8.74 -9.34
N ASN A 400 25.15 -9.54 -9.93
CA ASN A 400 24.68 -9.39 -11.32
C ASN A 400 23.98 -8.04 -11.61
N THR A 401 23.53 -7.33 -10.57
CA THR A 401 22.85 -6.03 -10.68
C THR A 401 23.72 -4.85 -10.22
N ASN A 402 25.01 -5.09 -9.98
CA ASN A 402 26.01 -4.15 -9.46
C ASN A 402 25.59 -3.50 -8.12
N LEU A 403 24.74 -4.17 -7.33
CA LEU A 403 24.42 -3.76 -5.96
C LEU A 403 25.56 -4.12 -5.02
N LEU A 404 26.15 -5.31 -5.16
CA LEU A 404 27.37 -5.72 -4.47
C LEU A 404 28.54 -5.90 -5.44
N GLU A 405 29.75 -5.56 -5.00
CA GLU A 405 30.97 -6.03 -5.69
C GLU A 405 31.29 -7.48 -5.27
N PRO A 406 31.96 -8.30 -6.10
CA PRO A 406 32.19 -9.71 -5.80
C PRO A 406 32.99 -9.95 -4.50
N GLU A 407 33.82 -9.00 -4.08
CA GLU A 407 34.67 -9.06 -2.90
C GLU A 407 34.05 -8.46 -1.63
N GLU A 408 32.84 -7.88 -1.69
CA GLU A 408 32.20 -7.26 -0.50
C GLU A 408 31.86 -8.30 0.59
N GLU A 409 32.12 -7.95 1.85
CA GLU A 409 32.05 -8.86 3.00
C GLU A 409 30.62 -8.95 3.59
N ILE A 410 29.97 -10.10 3.42
CA ILE A 410 28.65 -10.38 4.01
C ILE A 410 28.84 -10.86 5.45
N VAL A 411 28.24 -10.14 6.40
CA VAL A 411 28.32 -10.40 7.85
C VAL A 411 27.01 -10.93 8.44
N SER A 412 25.87 -10.63 7.82
CA SER A 412 24.55 -11.11 8.26
C SER A 412 23.69 -11.54 7.07
N THR A 413 22.83 -12.52 7.32
CA THR A 413 21.97 -13.17 6.32
C THR A 413 20.65 -13.56 7.00
N TYR A 414 19.54 -13.20 6.39
CA TYR A 414 18.18 -13.48 6.87
C TYR A 414 17.34 -14.03 5.70
N VAL A 415 16.48 -15.00 5.97
CA VAL A 415 15.48 -15.52 5.02
C VAL A 415 14.23 -15.85 5.81
N ARG A 416 13.08 -15.31 5.41
CA ARG A 416 11.77 -15.69 5.95
C ARG A 416 10.71 -15.72 4.87
N ARG A 417 9.97 -16.82 4.81
CA ARG A 417 8.82 -17.03 3.92
C ARG A 417 7.52 -16.62 4.63
N PHE A 418 6.69 -15.86 3.93
CA PHE A 418 5.34 -15.49 4.34
C PHE A 418 4.36 -16.09 3.33
N ASP A 419 3.50 -17.01 3.78
CA ASP A 419 2.64 -17.81 2.90
C ASP A 419 1.61 -16.94 2.18
N HIS A 420 0.80 -16.20 2.95
CA HIS A 420 -0.02 -15.09 2.46
C HIS A 420 0.82 -13.82 2.33
N GLY A 421 1.55 -13.69 1.22
CA GLY A 421 2.36 -12.51 0.90
C GLY A 421 1.52 -11.37 0.33
N TYR A 422 1.01 -11.52 -0.90
CA TYR A 422 0.17 -10.55 -1.60
C TYR A 422 -1.22 -11.12 -1.95
N PRO A 423 -2.33 -10.43 -1.63
CA PRO A 423 -3.67 -10.84 -2.07
C PRO A 423 -3.85 -10.48 -3.55
N THR A 424 -3.82 -11.48 -4.44
CA THR A 424 -3.80 -11.24 -5.88
C THR A 424 -5.17 -10.73 -6.38
N PRO A 425 -5.21 -9.65 -7.19
CA PRO A 425 -6.40 -9.23 -7.90
C PRO A 425 -6.65 -10.12 -9.13
N SER A 426 -7.00 -11.40 -8.89
CA SER A 426 -7.44 -12.33 -9.95
C SER A 426 -8.70 -11.82 -10.66
N LEU A 427 -9.03 -12.40 -11.82
CA LEU A 427 -10.26 -12.05 -12.56
C LEU A 427 -11.52 -12.36 -11.74
N GLU A 428 -11.45 -13.43 -10.95
CA GLU A 428 -12.53 -14.03 -10.18
C GLU A 428 -12.74 -13.34 -8.83
N ARG A 429 -11.70 -12.69 -8.27
CA ARG A 429 -11.67 -12.11 -6.91
C ARG A 429 -12.92 -11.29 -6.57
N ASN A 430 -13.31 -10.38 -7.45
CA ASN A 430 -14.40 -9.44 -7.15
C ASN A 430 -15.77 -10.14 -7.05
N GLY A 431 -15.97 -11.27 -7.74
CA GLY A 431 -17.17 -12.10 -7.58
C GLY A 431 -17.17 -12.83 -6.24
N ALA A 432 -16.08 -13.57 -5.96
CA ALA A 432 -15.90 -14.29 -4.70
C ALA A 432 -16.10 -13.40 -3.45
N LEU A 433 -15.53 -12.19 -3.45
CA LEU A 433 -15.69 -11.23 -2.34
C LEU A 433 -17.09 -10.61 -2.25
N ALA A 434 -17.83 -10.49 -3.36
CA ALA A 434 -19.19 -9.99 -3.37
C ALA A 434 -20.19 -10.99 -2.75
N GLU A 435 -19.85 -12.28 -2.70
CA GLU A 435 -20.60 -13.31 -1.98
C GLU A 435 -20.10 -13.48 -0.54
N ALA A 436 -18.78 -13.67 -0.36
CA ALA A 436 -18.19 -14.03 0.93
C ALA A 436 -18.29 -12.93 2.01
N LEU A 437 -18.11 -11.65 1.65
CA LEU A 437 -18.10 -10.57 2.64
C LEU A 437 -19.52 -10.25 3.16
N PRO A 438 -20.58 -10.16 2.33
CA PRO A 438 -21.95 -10.06 2.83
C PRO A 438 -22.43 -11.31 3.59
N TYR A 439 -21.99 -12.50 3.18
CA TYR A 439 -22.30 -13.76 3.90
C TYR A 439 -21.80 -13.73 5.35
N LEU A 440 -20.55 -13.32 5.56
CA LEU A 440 -19.98 -13.12 6.89
C LEU A 440 -20.66 -11.99 7.67
N GLN A 441 -20.98 -10.87 7.00
CA GLN A 441 -21.67 -9.74 7.64
C GLN A 441 -23.07 -10.13 8.13
N GLY A 442 -23.76 -11.04 7.42
CA GLY A 442 -25.03 -11.65 7.86
C GLY A 442 -24.93 -12.55 9.10
N LYS A 443 -23.72 -12.83 9.59
CA LYS A 443 -23.43 -13.55 10.85
C LYS A 443 -22.80 -12.62 11.92
N ASP A 444 -22.89 -11.31 11.74
CA ASP A 444 -22.19 -10.27 12.52
C ASP A 444 -20.65 -10.39 12.52
N ILE A 445 -20.07 -10.91 11.42
CA ILE A 445 -18.62 -11.05 11.22
C ILE A 445 -18.14 -10.09 10.13
N LEU A 446 -17.29 -9.14 10.51
CA LEU A 446 -16.65 -8.16 9.64
C LEU A 446 -15.20 -8.60 9.37
N SER A 447 -15.00 -9.41 8.32
CA SER A 447 -13.66 -9.81 7.85
C SER A 447 -12.99 -8.66 7.08
N ARG A 448 -11.85 -8.16 7.58
CA ARG A 448 -11.23 -6.89 7.13
C ARG A 448 -9.69 -6.93 7.12
N GLY A 449 -9.06 -5.98 6.43
CA GLY A 449 -7.60 -5.90 6.28
C GLY A 449 -7.07 -6.64 5.06
N ARG A 450 -5.74 -6.75 4.92
CA ARG A 450 -5.04 -7.24 3.72
C ARG A 450 -5.62 -8.56 3.18
N PHE A 451 -5.76 -9.57 4.04
CA PHE A 451 -6.33 -10.88 3.68
C PHE A 451 -7.72 -11.16 4.27
N GLY A 452 -8.19 -10.36 5.24
CA GLY A 452 -9.59 -10.45 5.68
C GLY A 452 -10.57 -9.90 4.63
N ALA A 453 -10.17 -8.86 3.88
CA ALA A 453 -10.95 -8.30 2.77
C ALA A 453 -10.36 -8.59 1.38
N TRP A 454 -9.12 -9.11 1.28
CA TRP A 454 -8.42 -9.51 0.04
C TRP A 454 -8.25 -8.40 -1.04
N LYS A 455 -8.49 -7.13 -0.71
CA LYS A 455 -8.37 -5.99 -1.64
C LYS A 455 -7.02 -5.29 -1.53
N TYR A 456 -6.04 -5.72 -2.34
CA TYR A 456 -4.71 -5.13 -2.49
C TYR A 456 -4.72 -3.58 -2.55
N GLU A 457 -5.64 -3.01 -3.32
CA GLU A 457 -5.73 -1.57 -3.60
C GLU A 457 -5.85 -0.70 -2.33
N VAL A 458 -6.43 -1.28 -1.27
CA VAL A 458 -6.55 -0.72 0.09
C VAL A 458 -5.88 -1.62 1.14
N GLY A 459 -4.95 -2.46 0.69
CA GLY A 459 -4.29 -3.55 1.40
C GLY A 459 -2.75 -3.50 1.39
N ASN A 460 -2.14 -2.51 0.72
CA ASN A 460 -0.72 -2.57 0.33
C ASN A 460 0.14 -1.34 0.61
N GLN A 461 1.33 -1.63 1.16
CA GLN A 461 2.27 -0.75 1.84
C GLN A 461 3.22 0.00 0.88
N ASP A 462 3.10 -0.27 -0.40
CA ASP A 462 4.19 -0.11 -1.35
C ASP A 462 3.86 0.67 -2.62
N HIS A 463 4.94 1.33 -3.10
CA HIS A 463 5.12 2.01 -4.40
C HIS A 463 4.26 3.24 -4.68
N ARG A 464 2.97 3.19 -4.37
CA ARG A 464 2.07 4.32 -4.58
C ARG A 464 0.90 4.24 -3.59
N HIS A 465 1.07 4.94 -2.47
CA HIS A 465 0.08 5.17 -1.41
C HIS A 465 -0.25 3.99 -0.47
N VAL A 466 -0.22 4.29 0.84
CA VAL A 466 -1.26 3.85 1.81
C VAL A 466 -1.24 2.37 2.30
N PHE A 467 -0.16 1.97 2.99
CA PHE A 467 -0.24 1.21 4.25
C PHE A 467 0.97 1.68 5.10
N PRO A 468 0.92 1.78 6.44
CA PRO A 468 -0.08 1.36 7.44
C PRO A 468 -1.57 1.66 7.26
N LEU A 469 -1.90 2.79 6.64
CA LEU A 469 -3.15 3.50 6.90
C LEU A 469 -4.45 2.81 6.41
N SER A 470 -4.68 2.50 5.12
CA SER A 470 -6.02 2.00 4.72
C SER A 470 -6.41 0.72 5.44
N ILE A 471 -5.47 -0.20 5.69
CA ILE A 471 -5.79 -1.40 6.46
C ILE A 471 -6.09 -1.10 7.94
N PHE A 472 -5.41 -0.14 8.56
CA PHE A 472 -5.77 0.36 9.89
C PHE A 472 -7.16 1.00 9.89
N MET A 473 -7.44 1.83 8.88
CA MET A 473 -8.72 2.52 8.70
C MET A 473 -9.89 1.57 8.41
N GLN A 474 -9.68 0.43 7.75
CA GLN A 474 -10.71 -0.63 7.64
C GLN A 474 -11.17 -1.14 9.02
N GLY A 475 -10.26 -1.24 10.00
CA GLY A 475 -10.63 -1.61 11.38
C GLY A 475 -11.38 -0.49 12.10
N VAL A 476 -10.92 0.76 11.94
CA VAL A 476 -11.59 1.95 12.47
C VAL A 476 -13.01 2.10 11.90
N GLU A 477 -13.19 1.81 10.60
CA GLU A 477 -14.47 1.90 9.89
C GLU A 477 -15.41 0.75 10.21
N ALA A 478 -14.90 -0.48 10.39
CA ALA A 478 -15.71 -1.60 10.89
C ALA A 478 -16.28 -1.30 12.30
N VAL A 479 -15.50 -0.64 13.18
CA VAL A 479 -16.00 -0.21 14.50
C VAL A 479 -17.05 0.89 14.39
N ASP A 480 -16.86 1.88 13.50
CA ASP A 480 -17.89 2.89 13.23
C ASP A 480 -19.16 2.28 12.60
N ASN A 481 -19.03 1.21 11.82
CA ASN A 481 -20.15 0.46 11.26
C ASN A 481 -20.95 -0.25 12.37
N ILE A 482 -20.30 -1.03 13.23
CA ILE A 482 -20.95 -1.72 14.36
C ILE A 482 -21.64 -0.73 15.32
N ILE A 483 -20.94 0.32 15.74
CA ILE A 483 -21.39 1.19 16.84
C ILE A 483 -22.42 2.24 16.37
N ALA A 484 -22.30 2.72 15.13
CA ALA A 484 -23.04 3.89 14.66
C ALA A 484 -23.61 3.79 13.24
N GLY A 485 -23.55 2.61 12.59
CA GLY A 485 -23.97 2.45 11.20
C GLY A 485 -23.10 3.22 10.19
N GLY A 486 -21.86 3.55 10.56
CA GLY A 486 -20.92 4.27 9.72
C GLY A 486 -20.59 3.56 8.40
N VAL A 487 -20.39 4.33 7.33
CA VAL A 487 -20.06 3.80 6.00
C VAL A 487 -18.58 3.40 5.94
N GLU A 488 -18.31 2.16 5.57
CA GLU A 488 -16.96 1.64 5.35
C GLU A 488 -16.43 2.05 3.96
N LEU A 489 -16.09 3.34 3.83
CA LEU A 489 -15.59 3.93 2.59
C LEU A 489 -14.31 3.24 2.09
N THR A 490 -13.42 2.83 2.99
CA THR A 490 -12.11 2.27 2.61
C THR A 490 -12.24 0.90 1.95
N VAL A 491 -13.10 0.01 2.46
CA VAL A 491 -13.24 -1.35 1.88
C VAL A 491 -14.13 -1.36 0.63
N ASN A 492 -15.02 -0.38 0.46
CA ASN A 492 -16.01 -0.35 -0.62
C ASN A 492 -15.68 0.64 -1.75
N ASN A 493 -14.99 1.74 -1.47
CA ASN A 493 -14.68 2.79 -2.44
C ASN A 493 -13.17 3.18 -2.45
N PRO A 494 -12.25 2.27 -2.82
CA PRO A 494 -10.81 2.53 -2.91
C PRO A 494 -10.42 3.85 -3.58
N ASP A 495 -10.99 4.16 -4.76
CA ASP A 495 -10.64 5.36 -5.51
C ASP A 495 -11.02 6.65 -4.76
N LEU A 496 -12.16 6.64 -4.06
CA LEU A 496 -12.65 7.80 -3.30
C LEU A 496 -11.76 8.13 -2.10
N VAL A 497 -11.22 7.12 -1.42
CA VAL A 497 -10.37 7.32 -0.23
C VAL A 497 -8.91 7.60 -0.59
N ASN A 498 -8.43 7.09 -1.72
CA ASN A 498 -7.06 7.31 -2.20
C ASN A 498 -6.90 8.72 -2.82
N THR A 499 -7.86 9.17 -3.63
CA THR A 499 -7.80 10.46 -4.35
C THR A 499 -8.05 11.71 -3.49
N ARG A 500 -8.33 11.57 -2.19
CA ARG A 500 -8.64 12.68 -1.26
C ARG A 500 -7.78 12.68 -0.02
N SER A 501 -7.72 13.84 0.64
CA SER A 501 -7.36 13.88 2.06
C SER A 501 -8.61 13.61 2.91
N ASN A 502 -8.55 12.58 3.75
CA ASN A 502 -9.59 12.18 4.69
C ASN A 502 -9.26 12.85 6.03
N THR A 503 -9.93 13.96 6.33
CA THR A 503 -9.58 14.87 7.43
C THR A 503 -10.61 14.92 8.55
N GLU A 504 -11.76 14.29 8.31
CA GLU A 504 -13.01 14.44 9.07
C GLU A 504 -12.98 13.67 10.38
N ARG A 505 -12.41 12.46 10.36
CA ARG A 505 -12.22 11.62 11.54
C ARG A 505 -10.89 11.95 12.21
N ARG A 506 -10.91 12.30 13.50
CA ARG A 506 -9.73 12.64 14.33
C ARG A 506 -9.73 11.88 15.65
N LEU A 507 -8.55 11.69 16.25
CA LEU A 507 -8.41 11.02 17.54
C LEU A 507 -8.89 11.91 18.71
N THR A 508 -8.64 13.21 18.63
CA THR A 508 -8.86 14.15 19.75
C THR A 508 -10.26 14.75 19.84
N GLN A 509 -11.08 14.64 18.79
CA GLN A 509 -12.38 15.34 18.69
C GLN A 509 -13.48 14.83 19.64
N PHE A 510 -13.31 13.69 20.31
CA PHE A 510 -14.32 13.14 21.23
C PHE A 510 -14.27 13.69 22.67
N LYS A 511 -13.47 14.73 22.94
CA LYS A 511 -13.48 15.44 24.24
C LYS A 511 -14.73 16.32 24.42
N GLY A 512 -15.84 15.70 24.80
CA GLY A 512 -16.81 16.32 25.71
C GLY A 512 -18.17 16.72 25.15
N VAL A 513 -19.09 15.77 24.99
CA VAL A 513 -20.54 16.03 25.09
C VAL A 513 -21.20 15.07 26.10
N ARG A 514 -20.72 15.10 27.35
CA ARG A 514 -21.49 14.81 28.58
C ARG A 514 -20.62 14.99 29.83
N ASN A 515 -20.87 16.08 30.56
CA ASN A 515 -20.99 16.04 32.02
C ASN A 515 -21.92 17.19 32.46
N ARG A 516 -23.23 16.95 32.40
CA ARG A 516 -24.23 17.87 32.97
C ARG A 516 -24.40 17.52 34.45
N ASP A 517 -23.53 18.05 35.31
CA ASP A 517 -23.87 18.31 36.73
C ASP A 517 -22.87 19.22 37.47
N GLU A 518 -21.61 19.29 37.05
CA GLU A 518 -20.59 20.06 37.78
C GLU A 518 -20.58 21.59 37.50
N SER A 519 -21.29 22.06 36.48
CA SER A 519 -21.41 23.50 36.15
C SER A 519 -22.52 24.25 36.89
N ARG A 520 -22.99 23.71 38.03
CA ARG A 520 -23.94 24.38 38.96
C ARG A 520 -23.30 24.76 40.30
N ARG A 521 -22.16 25.45 40.20
CA ARG A 521 -21.61 26.36 41.21
C ARG A 521 -20.72 27.37 40.49
N ASN A 522 -20.60 28.58 41.04
CA ASN A 522 -19.96 29.74 40.42
C ASN A 522 -20.65 30.23 39.13
N VAL A 523 -21.91 30.66 39.27
CA VAL A 523 -22.39 31.84 38.52
C VAL A 523 -22.33 33.02 39.48
N ASP A 524 -21.29 33.84 39.36
CA ASP A 524 -21.40 35.28 39.62
C ASP A 524 -20.15 36.04 39.13
N GLN A 525 -20.40 37.28 38.68
CA GLN A 525 -19.46 38.36 38.33
C GLN A 525 -18.57 38.24 37.05
N GLN A 526 -18.75 39.29 36.22
CA GLN A 526 -17.81 39.96 35.29
C GLN A 526 -17.60 39.47 33.83
N ASP A 527 -18.35 40.15 32.95
CA ASP A 527 -17.83 40.98 31.85
C ASP A 527 -17.37 40.33 30.52
N ALA A 528 -18.38 39.94 29.74
CA ALA A 528 -18.66 40.47 28.40
C ALA A 528 -17.48 40.91 27.49
N GLN A 529 -17.22 40.11 26.45
CA GLN A 529 -16.80 40.63 25.13
C GLN A 529 -17.66 40.02 24.00
N VAL A 530 -17.73 40.74 22.87
CA VAL A 530 -18.79 40.58 21.85
C VAL A 530 -18.42 39.55 20.77
N ILE A 531 -19.34 38.64 20.48
CA ILE A 531 -19.26 37.71 19.33
C ILE A 531 -19.67 38.45 18.05
N ASN A 532 -18.71 38.69 17.15
CA ASN A 532 -19.01 39.17 15.80
C ASN A 532 -19.36 37.99 14.87
N VAL A 533 -20.60 37.96 14.39
CA VAL A 533 -21.09 36.96 13.43
C VAL A 533 -20.81 37.42 12.00
N ILE A 534 -20.10 36.61 11.20
CA ILE A 534 -19.85 36.88 9.77
C ILE A 534 -21.08 36.45 8.94
N PRO A 535 -21.76 37.35 8.19
CA PRO A 535 -22.93 36.99 7.40
C PRO A 535 -22.60 36.33 6.05
N VAL A 536 -23.46 35.42 5.60
CA VAL A 536 -23.40 34.81 4.26
C VAL A 536 -23.84 35.83 3.18
N PRO A 537 -23.06 36.05 2.10
CA PRO A 537 -23.47 36.96 1.03
C PRO A 537 -24.64 36.42 0.19
N LYS A 538 -25.79 37.11 0.23
CA LYS A 538 -26.85 36.93 -0.78
C LYS A 538 -26.53 37.77 -2.01
N ARG A 539 -26.84 37.23 -3.20
CA ARG A 539 -26.75 37.95 -4.49
C ARG A 539 -27.63 39.22 -4.45
N ARG A 540 -27.17 40.28 -5.11
CA ARG A 540 -27.98 41.44 -5.52
C ARG A 540 -28.13 41.44 -7.04
N GLU A 541 -29.36 41.56 -7.53
CA GLU A 541 -29.68 41.97 -8.89
C GLU A 541 -30.28 43.37 -8.88
N ALA A 542 -29.89 44.21 -9.82
CA ALA A 542 -30.57 45.44 -10.23
C ALA A 542 -29.85 46.04 -11.45
N LEU A 543 -30.49 46.70 -12.41
CA LEU A 543 -31.85 46.56 -13.00
C LEU A 543 -31.84 47.39 -14.32
N CYS A 544 -32.93 47.35 -15.10
CA CYS A 544 -33.17 48.15 -16.32
C CYS A 544 -32.31 47.76 -17.57
N ARG A 545 -32.79 47.88 -18.82
CA ARG A 545 -34.10 48.37 -19.33
C ARG A 545 -34.36 47.88 -20.77
N ARG A 546 -35.63 47.54 -21.06
CA ARG A 546 -36.29 47.54 -22.41
C ARG A 546 -35.78 46.51 -23.44
N SER A 547 -36.60 45.97 -24.35
CA SER A 547 -38.08 45.94 -24.45
C SER A 547 -38.59 44.92 -25.49
N SER A 548 -39.66 44.20 -25.14
CA SER A 548 -40.73 43.66 -26.02
C SER A 548 -40.40 43.09 -27.42
N GLY A 549 -40.69 41.80 -27.62
CA GLY A 549 -40.87 41.19 -28.95
C GLY A 549 -41.21 39.70 -28.84
N ILE A 550 -42.40 39.30 -29.29
CA ILE A 550 -42.83 37.90 -29.45
C ILE A 550 -43.04 37.68 -30.95
N LEU A 551 -42.60 36.55 -31.50
CA LEU A 551 -43.39 35.66 -32.37
C LEU A 551 -42.54 34.54 -33.02
N ASP A 552 -43.26 33.44 -33.21
CA ASP A 552 -43.03 32.21 -33.98
C ASP A 552 -42.17 32.27 -35.26
N GLY A 553 -41.59 31.12 -35.61
CA GLY A 553 -41.17 30.79 -36.99
C GLY A 553 -42.27 29.97 -37.72
N PRO A 554 -41.96 29.20 -38.79
CA PRO A 554 -40.69 29.04 -39.51
C PRO A 554 -40.79 29.51 -40.99
N LEU A 555 -39.76 29.25 -41.81
CA LEU A 555 -39.79 28.87 -43.25
C LEU A 555 -38.45 29.19 -43.97
N GLY A 556 -38.19 28.49 -45.08
CA GLY A 556 -37.32 28.89 -46.18
C GLY A 556 -38.06 28.61 -47.51
N PRO A 557 -37.41 28.51 -48.69
CA PRO A 557 -35.98 28.65 -49.03
C PRO A 557 -35.76 29.68 -50.19
N GLU A 558 -34.67 29.56 -50.97
CA GLU A 558 -34.46 30.17 -52.32
C GLU A 558 -34.28 31.71 -52.42
N GLN A 559 -33.71 32.33 -53.48
CA GLN A 559 -32.71 31.92 -54.49
C GLN A 559 -31.99 33.16 -55.09
N ALA A 560 -30.78 32.94 -55.63
CA ALA A 560 -30.10 33.59 -56.78
C ALA A 560 -30.27 35.09 -57.15
N ARG A 561 -29.12 35.77 -57.31
CA ARG A 561 -28.59 36.43 -58.56
C ARG A 561 -27.11 36.83 -58.31
N HIS A 562 -26.15 36.47 -59.16
CA HIS A 562 -25.75 37.05 -60.46
C HIS A 562 -25.24 38.51 -60.34
N GLU A 563 -24.04 38.90 -60.81
CA GLU A 563 -22.94 38.21 -61.55
C GLU A 563 -21.56 38.56 -60.89
N GLY A 564 -20.33 38.39 -61.42
CA GLY A 564 -19.75 37.95 -62.72
C GLY A 564 -18.30 38.48 -62.87
N SER A 565 -17.47 38.12 -63.87
CA SER A 565 -17.42 36.96 -64.78
C SER A 565 -16.10 37.00 -65.62
N VAL A 566 -15.48 35.84 -65.94
CA VAL A 566 -14.45 35.61 -67.01
C VAL A 566 -13.07 36.34 -66.89
N ALA A 567 -11.90 35.79 -67.30
CA ALA A 567 -11.38 34.42 -67.46
C ALA A 567 -9.84 34.42 -67.76
N VAL A 568 -9.20 33.24 -67.64
CA VAL A 568 -7.96 32.75 -68.35
C VAL A 568 -6.64 33.54 -68.26
N GLY A 569 -5.53 32.81 -68.05
CA GLY A 569 -4.16 33.29 -68.27
C GLY A 569 -3.07 32.33 -67.77
N GLU A 570 -2.60 31.41 -68.62
CA GLU A 570 -1.39 30.61 -68.36
C GLU A 570 -0.12 31.37 -68.79
N HIS A 571 1.00 31.20 -68.07
CA HIS A 571 2.29 30.81 -68.68
C HIS A 571 3.35 30.41 -67.63
N GLN A 572 4.51 29.97 -68.12
CA GLN A 572 5.58 29.28 -67.39
C GLN A 572 6.87 30.13 -67.27
N THR A 573 7.96 29.48 -66.87
CA THR A 573 9.39 29.88 -66.86
C THR A 573 9.83 30.79 -65.70
N GLU A 574 11.04 30.61 -65.15
CA GLU A 574 12.09 29.62 -65.50
C GLU A 574 12.15 28.42 -64.51
#